data_AF-A0A522V852-F1
#
_entry.id   AF-A0A522V852-F1
#
_cell.length_a   1.000
_cell.length_b   1.000
_cell.length_c   1.000
_cell.angle_alpha   90.00
_cell.angle_beta   90.00
_cell.angle_gamma   90.00
#
_symmetry.space_group_name_H-M   'P 1'
#
loop_
_entity.id
_entity.type
_entity.pdbx_description
1 polymer ?
#
loop_
_entity_poly.entity_id
_entity_poly.type
_entity_poly.pdbx_seq_one_letter_code
_entity_poly.pdbx_strand_id
1 'polypeptide(L)'
;MSTHEKMLARMRNNPLDWRIDDLKSIANRLGIDWRNEGGSHHVFSYPGVDDDVCIPVHRPIKPVYVRLFLALVDKTKALQS
;
A
#
# COMPACT_ATOMS: atom_id res chain seq x y z
N MET A 1 -18.39 -6.15 -5.61
CA MET A 1 -17.01 -5.92 -5.16
C MET A 1 -16.03 -6.32 -6.26
N SER A 2 -15.21 -5.38 -6.70
CA SER A 2 -14.07 -5.60 -7.59
C SER A 2 -13.01 -6.49 -6.92
N THR A 3 -12.07 -7.04 -7.70
CA THR A 3 -10.97 -7.86 -7.18
C THR A 3 -10.11 -7.11 -6.15
N HIS A 4 -9.81 -5.83 -6.40
CA HIS A 4 -9.00 -5.01 -5.49
C HIS A 4 -9.75 -4.61 -4.21
N GLU A 5 -11.08 -4.39 -4.27
CA GLU A 5 -11.90 -4.17 -3.07
C GLU A 5 -11.89 -5.39 -2.14
N LYS A 6 -12.01 -6.60 -2.71
CA LYS A 6 -11.91 -7.85 -1.93
C LYS A 6 -10.53 -8.00 -1.29
N MET A 7 -9.47 -7.61 -2.00
CA MET A 7 -8.10 -7.66 -1.51
C MET A 7 -7.86 -6.66 -0.37
N LEU A 8 -8.35 -5.42 -0.50
CA LEU A 8 -8.32 -4.42 0.57
C LEU A 8 -9.08 -4.89 1.82
N ALA A 9 -10.26 -5.51 1.64
CA ALA A 9 -11.00 -6.09 2.76
C ALA A 9 -10.19 -7.20 3.46
N ARG A 10 -9.52 -8.07 2.70
CA ARG A 10 -8.63 -9.10 3.26
C ARG A 10 -7.45 -8.49 4.03
N MET A 11 -6.80 -7.45 3.49
CA MET A 11 -5.70 -6.75 4.16
C MET A 11 -6.14 -6.12 5.49
N ARG A 12 -7.33 -5.50 5.51
CA ARG A 12 -7.91 -4.92 6.74
C ARG A 12 -8.23 -5.99 7.79
N ASN A 13 -8.77 -7.13 7.37
CA ASN A 13 -9.12 -8.22 8.27
C ASN A 13 -7.89 -8.96 8.81
N ASN A 14 -6.88 -9.16 7.96
CA ASN A 14 -5.62 -9.81 8.33
C ASN A 14 -4.44 -9.07 7.70
N PRO A 15 -3.72 -8.20 8.44
CA PRO A 15 -2.58 -7.46 7.93
C PRO A 15 -1.26 -8.26 7.90
N LEU A 16 -1.29 -9.58 8.05
CA LEU A 16 -0.12 -10.47 8.00
C LEU A 16 0.05 -11.10 6.60
N ASP A 17 1.28 -11.55 6.31
CA ASP A 17 1.65 -12.37 5.15
C ASP A 17 1.40 -11.75 3.76
N TRP A 18 1.41 -10.42 3.67
CA TRP A 18 1.35 -9.70 2.39
C TRP A 18 2.73 -9.56 1.74
N ARG A 19 2.77 -9.71 0.42
CA ARG A 19 3.97 -9.47 -0.40
C ARG A 19 3.98 -8.04 -0.91
N ILE A 20 5.17 -7.53 -1.25
CA ILE A 20 5.26 -6.18 -1.81
C ILE A 20 4.50 -6.06 -3.14
N ASP A 21 4.46 -7.13 -3.93
CA ASP A 21 3.73 -7.14 -5.20
C ASP A 21 2.21 -7.05 -5.02
N ASP A 22 1.68 -7.55 -3.88
CA ASP A 22 0.28 -7.37 -3.50
C ASP A 22 -0.04 -5.88 -3.31
N LEU A 23 0.86 -5.15 -2.63
CA LEU A 23 0.71 -3.71 -2.38
C LEU A 23 0.88 -2.92 -3.67
N LYS A 24 1.87 -3.25 -4.51
CA LYS A 24 2.07 -2.63 -5.84
C LYS A 24 0.85 -2.81 -6.75
N SER A 25 0.23 -3.99 -6.74
CA SER A 25 -0.97 -4.26 -7.54
C SER A 25 -2.13 -3.32 -7.17
N ILE A 26 -2.35 -3.10 -5.87
CA ILE A 26 -3.35 -2.14 -5.37
C ILE A 26 -2.94 -0.71 -5.72
N ALA A 27 -1.67 -0.35 -5.50
CA ALA A 27 -1.16 0.99 -5.77
C ALA A 27 -1.36 1.39 -7.24
N ASN A 28 -0.92 0.54 -8.17
CA ASN A 28 -1.09 0.74 -9.61
C ASN A 28 -2.56 0.90 -10.01
N ARG A 29 -3.48 0.18 -9.35
CA ARG A 29 -4.91 0.26 -9.64
C ARG A 29 -5.54 1.57 -9.18
N LEU A 30 -5.02 2.15 -8.09
CA LEU A 30 -5.52 3.39 -7.49
C LEU A 30 -4.75 4.63 -7.93
N GLY A 31 -3.73 4.47 -8.79
CA GLY A 31 -2.86 5.58 -9.22
C GLY A 31 -1.94 6.07 -8.10
N ILE A 32 -1.61 5.23 -7.12
CA ILE A 32 -0.59 5.51 -6.10
C ILE A 32 0.76 5.18 -6.70
N ASP A 33 1.65 6.17 -6.69
CA ASP A 33 3.01 6.03 -7.18
C ASP A 33 3.84 5.22 -6.19
N TRP A 34 4.82 4.50 -6.72
CA TRP A 34 5.82 3.83 -5.89
C TRP A 34 7.19 3.85 -6.54
N ARG A 35 8.23 3.92 -5.71
CA ARG A 35 9.63 3.88 -6.14
C ARG A 35 10.47 2.92 -5.28
N ASN A 36 11.54 2.42 -5.89
CA ASN A 36 12.59 1.63 -5.25
C ASN A 36 13.94 1.99 -5.87
N GLU A 37 14.90 2.41 -5.04
CA GLU A 37 16.21 2.91 -5.49
C GLU A 37 17.33 1.87 -5.29
N GLY A 38 17.04 0.58 -5.52
CA GLY A 38 18.05 -0.48 -5.48
C GLY A 38 18.27 -1.11 -4.10
N GLY A 39 17.22 -1.15 -3.27
CA GLY A 39 17.27 -1.74 -1.93
C GLY A 39 15.99 -2.46 -1.54
N SER A 40 15.85 -2.78 -0.26
CA SER A 40 14.63 -3.43 0.26
C SER A 40 13.53 -2.45 0.65
N HIS A 41 13.73 -1.15 0.51
CA HIS A 41 12.71 -0.16 0.85
C HIS A 41 11.90 0.22 -0.39
N HIS A 42 10.59 0.17 -0.27
CA HIS A 42 9.66 0.67 -1.28
C HIS A 42 8.92 1.86 -0.70
N VAL A 43 8.94 2.98 -1.41
CA VAL A 43 8.23 4.20 -1.00
C VAL A 43 6.97 4.31 -1.83
N PHE A 44 5.83 4.52 -1.19
CA PHE A 44 4.53 4.75 -1.81
C PHE A 44 4.07 6.19 -1.53
N SER A 45 3.54 6.86 -2.53
CA SER A 45 3.15 8.27 -2.46
C SER A 45 1.95 8.54 -3.37
N TYR A 46 1.15 9.57 -3.06
CA TYR A 46 0.05 10.00 -3.92
C TYR A 46 -0.03 11.52 -3.96
N PRO A 47 -0.23 12.16 -5.14
CA PRO A 47 -0.41 13.61 -5.21
C PRO A 47 -1.54 14.11 -4.30
N GLY A 48 -1.23 15.03 -3.39
CA GLY A 48 -2.19 15.57 -2.43
C GLY A 48 -2.27 14.82 -1.09
N VAL A 49 -1.46 13.76 -0.89
CA VAL A 49 -1.19 13.18 0.43
C VAL A 49 0.24 13.54 0.84
N ASP A 50 0.38 14.28 1.94
CA ASP A 50 1.69 14.77 2.40
C ASP A 50 2.59 13.66 2.97
N ASP A 51 2.01 12.53 3.37
CA ASP A 51 2.74 11.42 4.01
C ASP A 51 3.09 10.30 3.02
N ASP A 52 4.37 10.18 2.69
CA ASP A 52 4.93 9.02 1.99
C ASP A 52 5.05 7.79 2.93
N VAL A 53 4.74 6.60 2.41
CA VAL A 53 4.85 5.33 3.16
C VAL A 53 6.05 4.54 2.69
N CYS A 54 7.07 4.40 3.54
CA CYS A 54 8.24 3.56 3.30
C CYS A 54 8.07 2.16 3.90
N ILE A 55 8.18 1.11 3.07
CA ILE A 55 7.97 -0.29 3.45
C ILE A 55 9.24 -1.11 3.21
N PRO A 56 9.84 -1.70 4.26
CA PRO A 56 10.97 -2.63 4.13
C PRO A 56 10.50 -4.04 3.76
N VAL A 57 11.14 -4.66 2.75
CA VAL A 57 10.76 -5.98 2.21
C VAL A 57 11.70 -7.13 2.58
N HIS A 58 12.81 -6.86 3.28
CA HIS A 58 13.80 -7.90 3.64
C HIS A 58 13.36 -8.86 4.75
N ARG A 59 12.13 -8.69 5.25
CA ARG A 59 11.44 -9.58 6.20
C ARG A 59 9.99 -9.70 5.74
N PRO A 60 9.20 -10.68 6.22
CA PRO A 60 7.75 -10.58 6.07
C PRO A 60 7.33 -9.14 6.42
N ILE A 61 6.53 -8.52 5.56
CA ILE A 61 6.13 -7.13 5.75
C ILE A 61 5.41 -7.06 7.09
N LYS A 62 5.94 -6.26 8.02
CA LYS A 62 5.33 -6.17 9.34
C LYS A 62 3.91 -5.58 9.20
N PRO A 63 2.93 -6.07 9.99
CA PRO A 63 1.56 -5.56 9.95
C PRO A 63 1.41 -4.05 10.05
N VAL A 64 2.31 -3.39 10.79
CA VAL A 64 2.33 -1.92 10.89
C VAL A 64 2.49 -1.25 9.53
N TYR A 65 3.33 -1.76 8.64
CA TYR A 65 3.53 -1.19 7.31
C TYR A 65 2.33 -1.44 6.39
N VAL A 66 1.67 -2.60 6.52
CA VAL A 66 0.41 -2.87 5.81
C VAL A 66 -0.68 -1.89 6.25
N ARG A 67 -0.77 -1.59 7.55
CA ARG A 67 -1.72 -0.59 8.09
C ARG A 67 -1.41 0.82 7.61
N LEU A 68 -0.13 1.22 7.56
CA LEU A 68 0.28 2.51 7.01
C LEU A 68 -0.07 2.62 5.53
N PHE A 69 0.17 1.57 4.75
CA PHE A 69 -0.24 1.51 3.35
C PHE A 69 -1.77 1.62 3.18
N LEU A 70 -2.55 0.94 4.02
CA LEU A 70 -4.01 1.05 4.00
C LEU A 70 -4.49 2.47 4.35
N ALA A 71 -3.83 3.15 5.29
CA ALA A 71 -4.13 4.54 5.62
C ALA A 71 -3.85 5.48 4.44
N LEU A 72 -2.75 5.27 3.70
CA LEU A 72 -2.47 5.98 2.45
C LEU A 72 -3.58 5.73 1.43
N VAL A 73 -3.98 4.47 1.22
CA VAL A 73 -5.09 4.10 0.32
C VAL A 73 -6.38 4.82 0.70
N ASP A 74 -6.71 4.89 1.99
CA ASP A 74 -7.93 5.55 2.46
C ASP A 74 -7.89 7.06 2.17
N LYS A 75 -6.75 7.72 2.40
CA LYS A 75 -6.54 9.14 2.04
C LYS A 75 -6.66 9.35 0.52
N THR A 76 -6.02 8.51 -0.29
CA THR A 76 -6.10 8.58 -1.75
C THR A 76 -7.55 8.46 -2.23
N LYS A 77 -8.31 7.50 -1.71
CA LYS A 77 -9.72 7.33 -2.10
C LYS A 77 -10.58 8.53 -1.71
N ALA A 78 -10.31 9.16 -0.57
CA ALA A 78 -11.01 10.36 -0.15
C ALA A 78 -10.75 11.56 -1.08
N LEU A 79 -9.56 11.65 -1.67
CA LEU A 79 -9.21 12.70 -2.65
C LEU A 79 -9.75 12.44 -4.06
N GLN A 80 -10.06 11.19 -4.39
CA GLN A 80 -10.63 10.79 -5.68
C GLN A 80 -12.17 10.89 -5.73
N SER A 81 -12.81 11.17 -4.58
CA SER A 81 -14.26 11.30 -4.44
C SER A 81 -14.73 12.73 -4.69
#